data_AF-A0A1Q3J1W2-F1
#
_entry.id   AF-A0A1Q3J1W2-F1
#
_cell.length_a   1.000
_cell.length_b   1.000
_cell.length_c   1.000
_cell.angle_alpha   90.00
_cell.angle_beta   90.00
_cell.angle_gamma   90.00
#
_symmetry.space_group_name_H-M   'P 1'
#
loop_
_entity.id
_entity.type
_entity.pdbx_description
1 polymer ?
#
loop_
_entity_poly.entity_id
_entity_poly.type
_entity_poly.pdbx_seq_one_letter_code
_entity_poly.pdbx_strand_id
1 'polypeptide(L)'
;ADHALDAQQIKAFAAQFDPQPFHLDEAQAQDSFFQGLVASGWHTAAITMSLLAKSGMPIAGGLIGAGGELTWPRPTRPGDVLHAESEVVEVRPSRSRPDRGMIAVRTETRNQKGDVVQVMTCRMLAWKRPV
;
A
#
# COMPACT_ATOMS: atom_id res chain seq x y z
N ALA A 1 -8.32 -7.38 7.18
CA ALA A 1 -7.14 -8.12 7.69
C ALA A 1 -6.12 -7.08 8.08
N ASP A 2 -5.42 -7.30 9.17
CA ASP A 2 -4.55 -6.29 9.76
C ASP A 2 -3.10 -6.77 9.75
N HIS A 3 -2.14 -5.82 9.76
CA HIS A 3 -0.72 -6.09 9.79
C HIS A 3 -0.05 -5.28 10.90
N ALA A 4 0.36 -5.95 11.99
CA ALA A 4 1.21 -5.32 12.99
C ALA A 4 2.62 -5.13 12.42
N LEU A 5 3.13 -3.90 12.51
CA LEU A 5 4.45 -3.52 12.01
C LEU A 5 5.38 -3.20 13.18
N ASP A 6 6.52 -3.88 13.26
CA ASP A 6 7.55 -3.63 14.25
C ASP A 6 8.84 -3.04 13.65
N ALA A 7 9.77 -2.65 14.53
CA ALA A 7 11.04 -2.06 14.13
C ALA A 7 11.94 -3.06 13.35
N GLN A 8 11.87 -4.35 13.66
CA GLN A 8 12.68 -5.37 12.99
C GLN A 8 12.24 -5.53 11.54
N GLN A 9 10.94 -5.60 11.29
CA GLN A 9 10.36 -5.63 9.94
C GLN A 9 10.75 -4.37 9.16
N ILE A 10 10.65 -3.19 9.78
CA ILE A 10 11.05 -1.92 9.17
C ILE A 10 12.50 -1.96 8.70
N LYS A 11 13.43 -2.31 9.60
CA LYS A 11 14.86 -2.36 9.28
C LYS A 11 15.18 -3.44 8.25
N ALA A 12 14.53 -4.60 8.33
CA ALA A 12 14.73 -5.70 7.39
C ALA A 12 14.32 -5.30 5.96
N PHE A 13 13.16 -4.66 5.78
CA PHE A 13 12.75 -4.14 4.49
C PHE A 13 13.68 -3.03 3.99
N ALA A 14 13.99 -2.07 4.86
CA ALA A 14 14.84 -0.93 4.52
C ALA A 14 16.24 -1.36 4.09
N ALA A 15 16.85 -2.31 4.78
CA ALA A 15 18.18 -2.84 4.45
C ALA A 15 18.23 -3.41 3.02
N GLN A 16 17.11 -3.94 2.52
CA GLN A 16 17.03 -4.52 1.19
C GLN A 16 16.62 -3.51 0.11
N PHE A 17 15.68 -2.60 0.41
CA PHE A 17 14.99 -1.82 -0.61
C PHE A 17 15.11 -0.30 -0.47
N ASP A 18 15.37 0.21 0.72
CA ASP A 18 15.42 1.65 0.99
C ASP A 18 16.32 1.96 2.20
N PRO A 19 17.64 1.83 2.07
CA PRO A 19 18.59 1.84 3.19
C PRO A 19 18.95 3.26 3.67
N GLN A 20 17.95 4.14 3.76
CA GLN A 20 18.15 5.46 4.32
C GLN A 20 18.31 5.38 5.85
N PRO A 21 19.15 6.24 6.48
CA PRO A 21 19.50 6.13 7.89
C PRO A 21 18.30 6.08 8.85
N PHE A 22 17.29 6.92 8.59
CA PHE A 22 16.09 7.02 9.43
C PHE A 22 15.12 5.82 9.31
N HIS A 23 15.44 4.84 8.47
CA HIS A 23 14.77 3.54 8.39
C HIS A 23 15.55 2.40 9.03
N LEU A 24 16.84 2.61 9.32
CA LEU A 24 17.77 1.57 9.79
C LEU A 24 18.17 1.72 11.26
N ASP A 25 18.21 2.94 11.76
CA ASP A 25 18.79 3.25 13.06
C ASP A 25 17.96 4.31 13.80
N GLU A 26 17.60 4.02 15.05
CA GLU A 26 16.76 4.89 15.87
C GLU A 26 17.46 6.22 16.23
N ALA A 27 18.78 6.19 16.49
CA ALA A 27 19.51 7.40 16.87
C ALA A 27 19.63 8.36 15.68
N GLN A 28 19.98 7.86 14.50
CA GLN A 28 19.99 8.65 13.27
C GLN A 28 18.59 9.13 12.87
N ALA A 29 17.56 8.31 13.13
CA ALA A 29 16.19 8.74 12.91
C ALA A 29 15.74 9.85 13.87
N GLN A 30 16.24 9.85 15.11
CA GLN A 30 15.94 10.88 16.13
C GLN A 30 16.41 12.27 15.69
N ASP A 31 17.55 12.34 15.01
CA ASP A 31 18.13 13.59 14.49
C ASP A 31 17.57 14.00 13.12
N SER A 32 16.71 13.18 12.52
CA SER A 32 16.07 13.44 11.24
C SER A 32 14.79 14.28 11.37
N PHE A 33 14.24 14.70 10.24
CA PHE A 33 12.89 15.31 10.16
C PHE A 33 11.81 14.46 10.86
N PHE A 34 11.97 13.13 10.87
CA PHE A 34 11.00 12.22 11.43
C PHE A 34 11.08 12.06 12.95
N GLN A 35 12.15 12.55 13.60
CA GLN A 35 12.33 12.52 15.06
C GLN A 35 12.07 11.14 15.69
N GLY A 36 12.55 10.09 15.01
CA GLY A 36 12.39 8.69 15.41
C GLY A 36 12.19 7.77 14.22
N LEU A 37 12.39 6.47 14.42
CA LEU A 37 12.34 5.45 13.36
C LEU A 37 11.00 5.46 12.63
N VAL A 38 11.05 5.40 11.30
CA VAL A 38 9.88 5.33 10.43
C VAL A 38 10.07 4.23 9.39
N ALA A 39 8.98 3.64 8.94
CA ALA A 39 8.99 2.74 7.80
C ALA A 39 9.23 3.53 6.50
N SER A 40 9.90 2.92 5.52
CA SER A 40 9.88 3.42 4.15
C SER A 40 8.43 3.50 3.64
N GLY A 41 8.11 4.54 2.87
CA GLY A 41 6.83 4.64 2.18
C GLY A 41 6.57 3.41 1.28
N TRP A 42 7.64 2.86 0.67
CA TRP A 42 7.57 1.65 -0.13
C TRP A 42 7.30 0.39 0.69
N HIS A 43 7.75 0.34 1.94
CA HIS A 43 7.40 -0.73 2.85
C HIS A 43 5.89 -0.74 3.15
N THR A 44 5.34 0.44 3.44
CA THR A 44 3.90 0.65 3.65
C THR A 44 3.11 0.25 2.40
N ALA A 45 3.61 0.60 1.20
CA ALA A 45 3.00 0.21 -0.06
C ALA A 45 2.99 -1.31 -0.26
N ALA A 46 4.11 -1.99 0.04
CA ALA A 46 4.22 -3.44 -0.04
C ALA A 46 3.28 -4.17 0.94
N ILE A 47 3.18 -3.68 2.18
CA ILE A 47 2.22 -4.20 3.18
C ILE A 47 0.79 -4.01 2.68
N THR A 48 0.47 -2.82 2.16
CA THR A 48 -0.85 -2.54 1.58
C THR A 48 -1.19 -3.53 0.47
N MET A 49 -0.27 -3.76 -0.46
CA MET A 49 -0.46 -4.75 -1.52
C MET A 49 -0.66 -6.18 -0.97
N SER A 50 0.08 -6.56 0.07
CA SER A 50 -0.10 -7.84 0.76
C SER A 50 -1.51 -7.97 1.36
N LEU A 51 -2.00 -6.91 2.01
CA LEU A 51 -3.35 -6.86 2.59
C LEU A 51 -4.42 -6.99 1.52
N LEU A 52 -4.28 -6.30 0.39
CA LEU A 52 -5.20 -6.38 -0.75
C LEU A 52 -5.21 -7.77 -1.38
N ALA A 53 -4.04 -8.39 -1.58
CA ALA A 53 -3.95 -9.73 -2.14
C ALA A 53 -4.61 -10.78 -1.21
N LYS A 54 -4.50 -10.59 0.11
CA LYS A 54 -5.07 -11.48 1.12
C LYS A 54 -6.55 -11.22 1.43
N SER A 55 -7.10 -10.07 1.03
CA SER A 55 -8.48 -9.69 1.36
C SER A 55 -9.54 -10.49 0.60
N GLY A 56 -9.15 -11.22 -0.47
CA GLY A 56 -10.08 -11.90 -1.34
C GLY A 56 -10.84 -10.95 -2.26
N MET A 57 -10.25 -9.78 -2.59
CA MET A 57 -10.84 -8.82 -3.52
C MET A 57 -11.33 -9.55 -4.80
N PRO A 58 -12.61 -9.39 -5.20
CA PRO A 58 -13.25 -10.24 -6.20
C PRO A 58 -12.89 -9.84 -7.64
N ILE A 59 -11.60 -9.61 -7.91
CA ILE A 59 -11.07 -9.36 -9.24
C ILE A 59 -10.56 -10.69 -9.81
N ALA A 60 -11.27 -11.21 -10.80
CA ALA A 60 -10.92 -12.46 -11.47
C ALA A 60 -9.50 -12.39 -12.03
N GLY A 61 -8.72 -13.47 -11.91
CA GLY A 61 -7.36 -13.52 -12.46
C GLY A 61 -6.29 -12.72 -11.70
N GLY A 62 -6.62 -12.15 -10.54
CA GLY A 62 -5.66 -11.46 -9.68
C GLY A 62 -5.53 -9.96 -9.97
N LEU A 63 -4.59 -9.32 -9.26
CA LEU A 63 -4.39 -7.87 -9.28
C LEU A 63 -3.29 -7.49 -10.27
N ILE A 64 -3.67 -6.99 -11.44
CA ILE A 64 -2.73 -6.56 -12.50
C ILE A 64 -2.77 -5.03 -12.59
N GLY A 65 -1.76 -4.37 -12.04
CA GLY A 65 -1.61 -2.92 -12.10
C GLY A 65 -1.12 -2.44 -13.47
N ALA A 66 -1.73 -1.36 -13.97
CA ALA A 66 -1.28 -0.63 -15.15
C ALA A 66 -0.53 0.67 -14.79
N GLY A 67 -0.70 1.15 -13.55
CA GLY A 67 -0.07 2.36 -13.03
C GLY A 67 -0.95 3.01 -11.96
N GLY A 68 -0.42 3.99 -11.26
CA GLY A 68 -1.13 4.65 -10.18
C GLY A 68 -0.36 5.78 -9.53
N GLU A 69 -0.99 6.37 -8.53
CA GLU A 69 -0.45 7.47 -7.72
C GLU A 69 -0.42 7.03 -6.25
N LEU A 70 0.66 7.39 -5.55
CA LEU A 70 0.84 7.14 -4.12
C LEU A 70 1.12 8.45 -3.41
N THR A 71 0.57 8.59 -2.21
CA THR A 71 0.89 9.65 -1.27
C THR A 71 1.04 9.07 0.13
N TRP A 72 1.93 9.66 0.94
CA TRP A 72 2.17 9.28 2.33
C TRP A 72 1.90 10.48 3.25
N PRO A 73 0.64 10.69 3.68
CA PRO A 73 0.29 11.88 4.46
C PRO A 73 0.97 11.92 5.85
N ARG A 74 1.33 10.75 6.39
CA ARG A 74 1.95 10.59 7.71
C ARG A 74 2.99 9.47 7.66
N PRO A 75 4.09 9.58 8.42
CA PRO A 75 5.04 8.49 8.56
C PRO A 75 4.38 7.30 9.26
N THR A 76 4.61 6.11 8.72
CA THR A 76 4.26 4.85 9.41
C THR A 76 5.37 4.49 10.39
N ARG A 77 5.02 4.07 11.61
CA ARG A 77 5.97 3.87 12.70
C ARG A 77 5.94 2.44 13.27
N PRO A 78 7.02 2.01 13.94
CA PRO A 78 6.98 0.78 14.74
C PRO A 78 5.82 0.81 15.75
N GLY A 79 5.11 -0.30 15.87
CA GLY A 79 3.93 -0.44 16.71
C GLY A 79 2.61 -0.07 16.02
N ASP A 80 2.65 0.47 14.80
CA ASP A 80 1.42 0.66 14.02
C ASP A 80 0.81 -0.68 13.62
N VAL A 81 -0.52 -0.77 13.71
CA VAL A 81 -1.28 -1.89 13.16
C VAL A 81 -2.02 -1.39 11.93
N LEU A 82 -1.59 -1.84 10.76
CA LEU A 82 -2.05 -1.36 9.47
C LEU A 82 -3.26 -2.13 8.96
N HIS A 83 -4.26 -1.39 8.52
CA HIS A 83 -5.45 -1.88 7.82
C HIS A 83 -5.59 -1.13 6.49
N ALA A 84 -6.16 -1.78 5.47
CA ALA A 84 -6.36 -1.17 4.16
C ALA A 84 -7.83 -1.25 3.74
N GLU A 85 -8.38 -0.10 3.35
CA GLU A 85 -9.75 0.03 2.82
C GLU A 85 -9.67 0.46 1.36
N SER A 86 -10.45 -0.18 0.49
CA SER A 86 -10.43 0.08 -0.94
C SER A 86 -11.82 0.39 -1.50
N GLU A 87 -11.86 1.33 -2.44
CA GLU A 87 -13.04 1.74 -3.17
C GLU A 87 -12.74 1.73 -4.68
N VAL A 88 -13.65 1.14 -5.47
CA VAL A 88 -13.62 1.27 -6.93
C VAL A 88 -14.19 2.64 -7.29
N VAL A 89 -13.34 3.55 -7.72
CA VAL A 89 -13.73 4.93 -8.06
C VAL A 89 -14.02 5.11 -9.55
N GLU A 90 -13.63 4.16 -10.40
CA GLU A 90 -13.86 4.22 -11.83
C GLU A 90 -13.89 2.82 -12.48
N VAL A 91 -14.75 2.65 -13.48
CA VAL A 91 -14.80 1.46 -14.34
C VAL A 91 -14.87 1.90 -15.81
N ARG A 92 -13.90 1.48 -16.61
CA ARG A 92 -13.80 1.76 -18.05
C ARG A 92 -13.73 0.47 -18.86
N PRO A 93 -14.84 0.00 -19.46
CA PRO A 93 -14.80 -1.11 -20.41
C PRO A 93 -13.87 -0.82 -21.59
N SER A 94 -13.15 -1.84 -22.09
CA SER A 94 -12.33 -1.66 -23.28
C SER A 94 -13.20 -1.59 -24.53
N ARG A 95 -12.91 -0.61 -25.40
CA ARG A 95 -13.59 -0.48 -26.71
C ARG A 95 -13.12 -1.50 -27.74
N SER A 96 -11.88 -2.00 -27.62
CA SER A 96 -11.27 -2.92 -28.58
C SER A 96 -11.20 -4.37 -28.09
N ARG A 97 -11.34 -4.62 -26.78
CA ARG A 97 -11.26 -5.95 -26.16
C ARG A 97 -12.47 -6.20 -25.24
N PRO A 98 -13.58 -6.74 -25.75
CA PRO A 98 -14.86 -6.79 -25.03
C PRO A 98 -14.88 -7.70 -23.79
N ASP A 99 -13.83 -8.51 -23.60
CA ASP A 99 -13.64 -9.41 -22.46
C ASP A 99 -13.05 -8.73 -21.22
N ARG A 100 -12.63 -7.45 -21.32
CA ARG A 100 -11.92 -6.76 -20.23
C ARG A 100 -12.14 -5.25 -20.21
N GLY A 101 -11.71 -4.63 -19.12
CA GLY A 101 -11.68 -3.19 -18.92
C GLY A 101 -10.58 -2.78 -17.95
N MET A 102 -10.55 -1.48 -17.65
CA MET A 102 -9.71 -0.91 -16.60
C MET A 102 -10.61 -0.45 -15.46
N ILE A 103 -10.21 -0.70 -14.23
CA ILE A 103 -10.83 -0.10 -13.04
C ILE A 103 -9.81 0.80 -12.36
N ALA A 104 -10.25 1.87 -11.72
CA ALA A 104 -9.43 2.62 -10.77
C ALA A 104 -9.89 2.28 -9.36
N VAL A 105 -8.96 1.89 -8.51
CA VAL A 105 -9.21 1.56 -7.11
C VAL A 105 -8.40 2.48 -6.24
N ARG A 106 -9.09 3.26 -5.42
CA ARG A 106 -8.49 4.10 -4.39
C ARG A 106 -8.42 3.28 -3.10
N THR A 107 -7.25 3.22 -2.49
CA THR A 107 -6.98 2.49 -1.26
C THR A 107 -6.39 3.44 -0.24
N GLU A 108 -6.95 3.43 0.97
CA GLU A 108 -6.38 4.10 2.13
C GLU A 108 -5.82 3.06 3.09
N THR A 109 -4.57 3.24 3.48
CA THR A 109 -3.94 2.46 4.53
C THR A 109 -3.96 3.29 5.81
N ARG A 110 -4.54 2.73 6.86
CA ARG A 110 -4.77 3.38 8.15
C ARG A 110 -4.08 2.61 9.27
N ASN A 111 -3.64 3.32 10.31
CA ASN A 111 -3.16 2.68 11.54
C ASN A 111 -4.32 2.43 12.52
N GLN A 112 -4.02 1.86 13.70
CA GLN A 112 -4.96 1.58 14.78
C GLN A 112 -5.67 2.81 15.36
N LYS A 113 -5.17 4.03 15.11
CA LYS A 113 -5.79 5.29 15.53
C LYS A 113 -6.75 5.84 14.46
N GLY A 114 -6.84 5.18 13.30
CA GLY A 114 -7.60 5.65 12.15
C GLY A 114 -6.86 6.67 11.29
N ASP A 115 -5.61 7.02 11.61
CA ASP A 115 -4.80 7.96 10.83
C ASP A 115 -4.46 7.35 9.47
N VAL A 116 -4.69 8.10 8.39
CA VAL A 116 -4.27 7.71 7.04
C VAL A 116 -2.77 7.92 6.91
N VAL A 117 -2.04 6.82 6.68
CA VAL A 117 -0.58 6.80 6.47
C VAL A 117 -0.19 6.63 5.01
N GLN A 118 -1.10 6.09 4.19
CA GLN A 118 -0.93 6.02 2.73
C GLN A 118 -2.28 6.17 2.03
N VAL A 119 -2.28 6.87 0.89
CA VAL A 119 -3.35 6.81 -0.10
C VAL A 119 -2.75 6.36 -1.43
N MET A 120 -3.32 5.31 -2.02
CA MET A 120 -2.92 4.75 -3.30
C MET A 120 -4.11 4.70 -4.25
N THR A 121 -4.02 5.33 -5.41
CA THR A 121 -5.00 5.14 -6.50
C THR A 121 -4.35 4.35 -7.62
N CYS A 122 -4.76 3.09 -7.78
CA CYS A 122 -4.20 2.18 -8.77
C CYS A 122 -5.20 1.90 -9.89
N ARG A 123 -4.75 1.98 -11.13
CA ARG A 123 -5.49 1.49 -12.31
C ARG A 123 -5.15 0.03 -12.52
N MET A 124 -6.17 -0.82 -12.56
CA MET A 124 -6.01 -2.27 -12.66
C MET A 124 -6.82 -2.84 -13.82
N LEU A 125 -6.24 -3.82 -14.50
CA LEU A 125 -6.96 -4.62 -15.48
C LEU A 125 -8.01 -5.46 -14.77
N ALA A 126 -9.24 -5.44 -15.27
CA ALA A 126 -10.32 -6.28 -14.77
C ALA A 126 -10.99 -7.02 -15.92
N TRP A 127 -11.29 -8.29 -15.69
CA TRP A 127 -11.98 -9.15 -16.64
C TRP A 127 -13.49 -9.00 -16.45
N LYS A 128 -14.22 -9.03 -17.56
CA LYS A 128 -15.67 -9.11 -17.51
C LYS A 128 -16.06 -10.47 -16.95
N ARG A 129 -17.09 -10.51 -16.09
CA ARG A 129 -17.63 -11.77 -15.58
C ARG A 129 -18.10 -12.63 -16.77
N PRO A 130 -17.70 -13.91 -16.86
CA PRO A 130 -18.30 -14.85 -17.81
C PRO A 130 -19.81 -14.92 -17.59
N VAL A 131 -20.57 -14.95 -18.69
CA VAL A 131 -22.04 -15.08 -18.66
C VAL A 131 -22.40 -16.56 -18.71
#